data_AF-A0A6I1ZNP4-F1
#
_entry.id   AF-A0A6I1ZNP4-F1
#
_cell.length_a   1.000
_cell.length_b   1.000
_cell.length_c   1.000
_cell.angle_alpha   90.00
_cell.angle_beta   90.00
_cell.angle_gamma   90.00
#
_symmetry.space_group_name_H-M   'P 1'
#
loop_
_entity.id
_entity.type
_entity.pdbx_description
1 polymer ?
#
loop_
_entity_poly.entity_id
_entity_poly.type
_entity_poly.pdbx_seq_one_letter_code
_entity_poly.pdbx_strand_id
1 'polypeptide(L)'
;MGRKAKIGLTRDYFDEKGKLWIPGPGLKLLDDMPDVEYQMIPEFRREITPDQIEGFDMVVTFRPLWTKQSIAGNDQLISIHRGGVGYERLDVPALTDEGIML
;
A
#
# COMPACT_ATOMS: atom_id res chain seq x y z
N MET A 1 12.75 16.03 15.64
CA MET A 1 11.52 15.73 14.88
C MET A 1 11.79 14.49 14.05
N GLY A 2 10.92 13.48 14.11
CA GLY A 2 11.02 12.27 13.28
C GLY A 2 10.64 12.55 11.83
N ARG A 3 10.87 11.58 10.94
CA ARG A 3 10.39 11.64 9.55
C ARG A 3 8.87 11.43 9.49
N LYS A 4 8.21 11.91 8.43
CA LYS A 4 6.79 11.64 8.18
C LYS A 4 6.57 10.16 7.82
N ALA A 5 5.41 9.64 8.21
CA ALA A 5 4.94 8.34 7.75
C ALA A 5 4.40 8.45 6.32
N LYS A 6 4.84 7.57 5.42
CA LYS A 6 4.48 7.58 4.00
C LYS A 6 3.54 6.42 3.66
N ILE A 7 2.39 6.73 3.08
CA ILE A 7 1.37 5.76 2.69
C ILE A 7 1.23 5.72 1.17
N GLY A 8 1.42 4.55 0.57
CA GLY A 8 1.18 4.31 -0.84
C GLY A 8 -0.25 3.82 -1.09
N LEU A 9 -0.93 4.36 -2.09
CA LEU A 9 -2.20 3.80 -2.56
C LEU A 9 -2.00 3.21 -3.96
N THR A 10 -2.35 1.95 -4.15
CA THR A 10 -2.15 1.29 -5.45
C THR A 10 -3.01 1.95 -6.55
N ARG A 11 -2.49 1.98 -7.79
CA ARG A 11 -3.08 2.70 -8.93
C ARG A 11 -4.55 2.36 -9.17
N ASP A 12 -4.97 1.14 -8.86
CA ASP A 12 -6.33 0.63 -9.05
C ASP A 12 -7.37 1.20 -8.08
N TYR A 13 -6.98 2.06 -7.13
CA TYR A 13 -7.90 2.94 -6.39
C TYR A 13 -8.35 4.16 -7.20
N PHE A 14 -7.65 4.48 -8.31
CA PHE A 14 -7.80 5.74 -9.03
C PHE A 14 -8.26 5.53 -10.48
N ASP A 15 -9.09 6.42 -10.99
CA ASP A 15 -9.47 6.48 -12.40
C ASP A 15 -8.35 7.04 -13.29
N GLU A 16 -8.61 7.15 -14.58
CA GLU A 16 -7.67 7.72 -15.56
C GLU A 16 -7.26 9.15 -15.24
N LYS A 17 -8.11 9.91 -14.52
CA LYS A 17 -7.87 11.30 -14.11
C LYS A 17 -7.15 11.40 -12.76
N GLY A 18 -6.79 10.28 -12.15
CA GLY A 18 -6.14 10.23 -10.83
C GLY A 18 -7.09 10.52 -9.67
N LYS A 19 -8.41 10.42 -9.88
CA LYS A 19 -9.41 10.57 -8.83
C LYS A 19 -9.80 9.20 -8.28
N LEU A 20 -10.00 9.11 -6.97
CA LEU A 20 -10.54 7.91 -6.34
C LEU A 20 -11.92 7.58 -6.95
N TRP A 21 -12.04 6.41 -7.59
CA TRP A 21 -13.28 5.99 -8.25
C TRP A 21 -14.17 5.14 -7.36
N ILE A 22 -13.58 4.52 -6.34
CA ILE A 22 -14.26 3.76 -5.31
C ILE A 22 -14.83 4.73 -4.25
N PRO A 23 -16.12 4.60 -3.86
CA PRO A 23 -16.64 5.31 -2.69
C PRO A 23 -16.03 4.78 -1.39
N GLY A 24 -15.75 5.68 -0.44
CA GLY A 24 -15.32 5.30 0.91
C GLY A 24 -13.84 4.99 1.19
N PRO A 25 -12.83 5.40 0.40
CA PRO A 25 -11.43 5.23 0.81
C PRO A 25 -11.09 6.01 2.10
N GLY A 26 -11.94 6.97 2.51
CA GLY A 26 -11.96 7.46 3.89
C GLY A 26 -10.72 8.25 4.32
N LEU A 27 -9.97 8.83 3.37
CA LEU A 27 -8.66 9.43 3.63
C LEU A 27 -8.70 10.74 4.42
N LYS A 28 -9.88 11.31 4.68
CA LYS A 28 -10.05 12.62 5.34
C LYS A 28 -9.32 12.70 6.69
N LEU A 29 -9.29 11.61 7.46
CA LEU A 29 -8.59 11.62 8.75
C LEU A 29 -7.06 11.63 8.59
N LEU A 30 -6.52 11.13 7.47
CA LEU A 30 -5.10 11.24 7.16
C LEU A 30 -4.72 12.69 6.81
N ASP A 31 -5.64 13.45 6.19
CA ASP A 31 -5.42 14.88 5.91
C ASP A 31 -5.25 15.70 7.20
N ASP A 32 -5.86 15.26 8.31
CA ASP A 32 -5.77 15.90 9.62
C ASP A 32 -4.49 15.50 10.40
N MET A 33 -3.67 14.59 9.87
CA MET A 33 -2.44 14.09 10.51
C MET A 33 -1.19 14.79 9.93
N PRO A 34 -0.58 15.77 10.64
CA PRO A 34 0.50 16.60 10.07
C PRO A 34 1.78 15.83 9.72
N ASP A 35 2.00 14.69 10.41
CA ASP A 35 3.17 13.83 10.26
C ASP A 35 2.93 12.62 9.35
N VAL A 36 1.82 12.63 8.59
CA VAL A 36 1.50 11.60 7.59
C VAL A 36 1.46 12.25 6.21
N GLU A 37 1.97 11.53 5.21
CA GLU A 37 1.77 11.84 3.80
C GLU A 37 1.31 10.58 3.07
N TYR A 38 0.43 10.75 2.09
CA TYR A 38 0.00 9.65 1.24
C TYR A 38 0.04 10.06 -0.24
N GLN A 39 0.35 9.10 -1.10
CA GLN A 39 0.43 9.33 -2.54
C GLN A 39 0.03 8.09 -3.34
N MET A 40 -0.37 8.32 -4.59
CA MET A 40 -0.67 7.25 -5.54
C MET A 40 0.62 6.60 -6.02
N ILE A 41 0.68 5.27 -5.99
CA ILE A 41 1.66 4.48 -6.77
C ILE A 41 1.23 4.58 -8.24
N PRO A 42 2.06 5.16 -9.13
CA PRO A 42 1.60 5.68 -10.43
C PRO A 42 1.24 4.59 -11.44
N GLU A 43 1.89 3.43 -11.36
CA GLU A 43 1.70 2.33 -12.30
C GLU A 43 0.91 1.19 -11.65
N PHE A 44 -0.06 0.65 -12.38
CA PHE A 44 -0.69 -0.63 -12.01
C PHE A 44 0.15 -1.78 -12.57
N ARG A 45 0.63 -2.65 -11.68
CA ARG A 45 1.21 -3.94 -12.03
C ARG A 45 0.36 -5.05 -11.41
N ARG A 46 0.25 -6.19 -12.12
CA ARG A 46 -0.52 -7.35 -11.65
C ARG A 46 0.03 -7.88 -10.32
N GLU A 47 1.34 -7.85 -10.17
CA GLU A 47 2.09 -8.18 -8.96
C GLU A 47 2.85 -6.94 -8.53
N ILE A 48 2.81 -6.62 -7.24
CA ILE A 48 3.61 -5.53 -6.69
C ILE A 48 5.08 -5.90 -6.80
N THR A 49 5.88 -4.91 -7.14
CA THR A 49 7.33 -5.03 -7.28
C THR A 49 8.02 -4.18 -6.22
N PRO A 50 9.23 -4.54 -5.75
CA PRO A 50 9.92 -3.81 -4.69
C PRO A 50 10.06 -2.31 -4.98
N ASP A 51 10.31 -1.92 -6.24
CA ASP A 51 10.44 -0.51 -6.65
C ASP A 51 9.14 0.28 -6.51
N GLN A 52 7.97 -0.36 -6.60
CA GLN A 52 6.68 0.33 -6.41
C GLN A 52 6.40 0.72 -4.96
N ILE A 53 7.03 0.02 -4.01
CA ILE A 53 6.77 0.17 -2.56
C ILE A 53 7.97 0.74 -1.80
N GLU A 54 9.08 1.03 -2.48
CA GLU A 54 10.24 1.67 -1.90
C GLU A 54 9.87 3.03 -1.29
N GLY A 55 10.35 3.31 -0.08
CA GLY A 55 10.09 4.57 0.61
C GLY A 55 8.78 4.63 1.37
N PHE A 56 7.89 3.64 1.24
CA PHE A 56 6.59 3.61 1.95
C PHE A 56 6.65 2.83 3.25
N ASP A 57 6.00 3.37 4.28
CA ASP A 57 5.79 2.69 5.55
C ASP A 57 4.54 1.80 5.49
N MET A 58 3.54 2.20 4.73
CA MET A 58 2.29 1.45 4.59
C MET A 58 1.81 1.50 3.15
N VAL A 59 1.13 0.43 2.71
CA VAL A 59 0.49 0.41 1.39
C VAL A 59 -0.97 0.00 1.50
N VAL A 60 -1.86 0.80 0.94
CA VAL A 60 -3.27 0.48 0.72
C VAL A 60 -3.42 -0.15 -0.65
N THR A 61 -3.87 -1.40 -0.70
CA THR A 61 -3.91 -2.23 -1.91
C THR A 61 -5.31 -2.81 -2.15
N PHE A 62 -5.68 -3.03 -3.41
CA PHE A 62 -6.97 -3.66 -3.74
C PHE A 62 -6.81 -4.93 -4.62
N ARG A 63 -6.39 -4.78 -5.88
CA ARG A 63 -6.29 -5.88 -6.86
C ARG A 63 -4.89 -6.50 -7.03
N PRO A 64 -3.76 -5.79 -6.85
CA PRO A 64 -2.45 -6.40 -7.07
C PRO A 64 -2.20 -7.66 -6.21
N LEU A 65 -1.39 -8.57 -6.74
CA LEU A 65 -0.83 -9.69 -6.00
C LEU A 65 0.37 -9.22 -5.17
N TRP A 66 0.47 -9.76 -3.96
CA TRP A 66 1.61 -9.60 -3.07
C TRP A 66 2.22 -10.97 -2.83
N THR A 67 3.44 -11.13 -3.30
CA THR A 67 4.24 -12.36 -3.17
C THR A 67 5.44 -12.08 -2.28
N LYS A 68 6.19 -13.12 -1.93
CA LYS A 68 7.51 -12.95 -1.32
C LYS A 68 8.44 -12.04 -2.14
N GLN A 69 8.34 -12.07 -3.47
CA GLN A 69 9.13 -11.20 -4.36
C GLN A 69 8.71 -9.73 -4.27
N SER A 70 7.45 -9.44 -3.98
CA SER A 70 6.95 -8.06 -3.84
C SER A 70 7.65 -7.29 -2.73
N ILE A 71 8.04 -7.97 -1.65
CA ILE A 71 8.65 -7.38 -0.44
C ILE A 71 10.15 -7.64 -0.32
N ALA A 72 10.76 -8.27 -1.32
CA ALA A 72 12.15 -8.69 -1.25
C ALA A 72 13.08 -7.47 -1.05
N GLY A 73 13.84 -7.48 0.04
CA GLY A 73 14.79 -6.42 0.37
C GLY A 73 14.16 -5.13 0.89
N ASN A 74 12.85 -5.13 1.21
CA ASN A 74 12.20 -4.00 1.85
C ASN A 74 12.36 -4.09 3.38
N ASP A 75 12.99 -3.09 3.97
CA ASP A 75 13.24 -2.98 5.42
C ASP A 75 12.42 -1.84 6.09
N GLN A 76 11.47 -1.25 5.35
CA GLN A 76 10.70 -0.08 5.79
C GLN A 76 9.20 -0.37 5.94
N LEU A 77 8.62 -1.21 5.08
CA LEU A 77 7.19 -1.47 5.04
C LEU A 77 6.73 -2.16 6.33
N ILE A 78 5.76 -1.58 7.03
CA ILE A 78 5.23 -2.10 8.31
C ILE A 78 3.79 -2.62 8.20
N SER A 79 3.03 -2.23 7.17
CA SER A 79 1.63 -2.61 7.03
C SER A 79 1.12 -2.60 5.59
N ILE A 80 0.26 -3.55 5.25
CA ILE A 80 -0.53 -3.58 4.01
C ILE A 80 -2.01 -3.56 4.35
N HIS A 81 -2.67 -2.47 4.01
CA HIS A 81 -4.11 -2.32 4.17
C HIS A 81 -4.83 -2.82 2.92
N ARG A 82 -5.37 -4.04 2.99
CA ARG A 82 -6.05 -4.65 1.85
C ARG A 82 -7.53 -4.28 1.83
N GLY A 83 -7.99 -3.63 0.76
CA GLY A 83 -9.40 -3.37 0.50
C GLY A 83 -10.19 -4.62 0.07
N GLY A 84 -11.41 -4.78 0.59
CA GLY A 84 -12.34 -5.90 0.29
C GLY A 84 -12.34 -6.99 1.38
N VAL A 85 -12.93 -8.16 1.09
CA VAL A 85 -12.87 -9.37 1.95
C VAL A 85 -11.89 -10.44 1.43
N GLY A 86 -11.15 -11.13 2.32
CA GLY A 86 -10.20 -12.20 1.98
C GLY A 86 -8.74 -11.76 1.76
N TYR A 87 -7.81 -12.74 1.81
CA TYR A 87 -6.36 -12.54 1.68
C TYR A 87 -5.73 -13.37 0.53
N GLU A 88 -6.54 -13.86 -0.40
CA GLU A 88 -6.11 -14.78 -1.47
C GLU A 88 -5.08 -14.16 -2.43
N ARG A 89 -4.95 -12.83 -2.41
CA ARG A 89 -3.98 -12.08 -3.23
C ARG A 89 -2.69 -11.77 -2.48
N LEU A 90 -2.60 -12.12 -1.19
CA LEU A 90 -1.47 -11.82 -0.33
C LEU A 90 -0.84 -13.14 0.13
N ASP A 91 0.47 -13.25 -0.06
CA ASP A 91 1.29 -14.27 0.59
C ASP A 91 1.42 -13.93 2.08
N VAL A 92 0.36 -14.21 2.85
CA VAL A 92 0.27 -13.92 4.28
C VAL A 92 1.44 -14.49 5.07
N PRO A 93 1.89 -15.74 4.85
CA PRO A 93 3.10 -16.25 5.50
C PRO A 93 4.34 -15.38 5.23
N ALA A 94 4.62 -15.06 3.96
CA ALA A 94 5.80 -14.23 3.63
C ALA A 94 5.74 -12.85 4.29
N LEU A 95 4.56 -12.21 4.32
CA LEU A 95 4.37 -10.91 4.96
C LEU A 95 4.56 -10.98 6.49
N THR A 96 4.04 -12.04 7.10
CA THR A 96 4.18 -12.27 8.55
C THR A 96 5.64 -12.54 8.93
N ASP A 97 6.35 -13.34 8.13
CA ASP A 97 7.77 -13.67 8.35
C ASP A 97 8.66 -12.41 8.30
N GLU A 98 8.30 -11.43 7.48
CA GLU A 98 9.00 -10.14 7.36
C GLU A 98 8.46 -9.06 8.34
N GLY A 99 7.52 -9.42 9.23
CA GLY A 99 7.00 -8.51 10.26
C GLY A 99 6.02 -7.43 9.75
N ILE A 100 5.37 -7.68 8.61
CA ILE A 100 4.42 -6.75 7.97
C ILE A 100 2.98 -7.08 8.42
N MET A 101 2.27 -6.08 8.94
CA MET A 101 0.87 -6.20 9.38
C MET A 101 -0.11 -6.18 8.19
N LEU A 102 -1.30 -6.80 8.37
CA LEU A 102 -2.38 -6.90 7.36
C LEU A 102 -3.71 -6.36 7.88
#